data_AF-G7EGH3-F1
#
_entry.id   AF-G7EGH3-F1
#
_cell.length_a   1.000
_cell.length_b   1.000
_cell.length_c   1.000
_cell.angle_alpha   90.00
_cell.angle_beta   90.00
_cell.angle_gamma   90.00
#
_symmetry.space_group_name_H-M   'P 1'
#
loop_
_entity.id
_entity.type
_entity.pdbx_description
1 polymer ?
#
loop_
_entity_poly.entity_id
_entity_poly.type
_entity_poly.pdbx_seq_one_letter_code
_entity_poly.pdbx_strand_id
1 'polypeptide(L)'
;MSPPVLHATRALIDEPIKSNGTSTLPAYLSDVLDSQQQGYTGEYNNIEFTLGLQYTSALGEYCRVVYLKRAEQLAEQERRAVCKNTNQQWIVTPQVIENKNNQISFGA
;
A
#
# COMPACT_ATOMS: atom_id res chain seq x y z
N MET A 1 -3.10 -15.33 -41.75
CA MET A 1 -1.80 -15.08 -41.08
C MET A 1 -2.11 -14.66 -39.65
N SER A 2 -1.61 -15.39 -38.66
CA SER A 2 -1.78 -15.04 -37.24
C SER A 2 -0.66 -14.09 -36.81
N PRO A 3 -0.93 -13.13 -35.90
CA PRO A 3 0.07 -12.17 -35.47
C PRO A 3 1.22 -12.83 -34.69
N PRO A 4 2.43 -12.27 -34.73
CA PRO A 4 3.58 -12.80 -34.02
C PRO A 4 3.38 -12.73 -32.50
N VAL A 5 3.72 -13.81 -31.80
CA VAL A 5 3.68 -13.89 -30.33
C VAL A 5 5.03 -13.43 -29.78
N LEU A 6 5.02 -12.38 -28.96
CA LEU A 6 6.20 -11.88 -28.26
C LEU A 6 6.33 -12.58 -26.90
N HIS A 7 7.46 -13.25 -26.67
CA HIS A 7 7.80 -13.82 -25.37
C HIS A 7 8.72 -12.86 -24.61
N ALA A 8 8.30 -12.43 -23.41
CA ALA A 8 9.16 -11.64 -22.54
C ALA A 8 10.36 -12.49 -22.10
N THR A 9 11.58 -12.06 -22.45
CA THR A 9 12.82 -12.82 -22.24
C THR A 9 13.43 -12.61 -20.85
N ARG A 10 12.94 -11.67 -20.06
CA ARG A 10 13.43 -11.36 -18.70
C ARG A 10 12.29 -10.90 -17.79
N ALA A 11 12.29 -11.39 -16.56
CA ALA A 11 11.48 -10.80 -15.50
C ALA A 11 12.01 -9.40 -15.19
N LEU A 12 11.12 -8.43 -14.92
CA LEU A 12 11.51 -7.08 -14.51
C LEU A 12 12.05 -7.04 -13.06
N ILE A 13 11.87 -8.12 -12.30
CA ILE A 13 12.26 -8.31 -10.91
C ILE A 13 12.69 -9.77 -10.75
N ASP A 14 13.86 -9.97 -10.14
CA ASP A 14 14.45 -11.31 -9.98
C ASP A 14 13.68 -12.16 -8.96
N GLU A 15 13.14 -11.53 -7.91
CA GLU A 15 12.24 -12.18 -6.96
C GLU A 15 11.11 -11.23 -6.54
N PRO A 16 9.87 -11.73 -6.35
CA PRO A 16 8.80 -10.92 -5.78
C PRO A 16 9.12 -10.59 -4.33
N ILE A 17 8.95 -9.32 -3.94
CA ILE A 17 9.10 -8.89 -2.56
C ILE A 17 8.06 -9.64 -1.73
N LYS A 18 8.53 -10.55 -0.88
CA LYS A 18 7.67 -11.31 0.02
C LYS A 18 7.13 -10.35 1.07
N SER A 19 5.81 -10.23 1.15
CA SER A 19 5.15 -9.49 2.22
C SER A 19 5.43 -10.22 3.53
N ASN A 20 6.28 -9.66 4.38
CA ASN A 20 6.47 -10.16 5.74
C ASN A 20 5.13 -9.95 6.45
N GLY A 21 4.52 -11.01 6.99
CA GLY A 21 3.16 -11.02 7.57
C GLY A 21 2.92 -10.10 8.78
N THR A 22 3.81 -9.16 9.04
CA THR A 22 3.72 -8.04 9.99
C THR A 22 3.11 -6.77 9.37
N SER A 23 2.47 -6.87 8.21
CA SER A 23 1.91 -5.72 7.46
C SER A 23 0.40 -5.50 7.70
N THR A 24 -0.22 -6.27 8.59
CA THR A 24 -1.63 -6.11 8.96
C THR A 24 -1.84 -4.79 9.69
N LEU A 25 -2.85 -4.03 9.28
CA LEU A 25 -3.17 -2.77 9.93
C LEU A 25 -3.90 -2.99 11.27
N PRO A 26 -3.67 -2.10 12.26
CA PRO A 26 -4.50 -2.01 13.46
C PRO A 26 -6.00 -1.93 13.14
N ALA A 27 -6.84 -2.49 14.02
CA ALA A 27 -8.29 -2.56 13.82
C ALA A 27 -8.92 -1.18 13.59
N TYR A 28 -8.49 -0.16 14.35
CA TYR A 28 -8.94 1.23 14.17
C TYR A 28 -8.73 1.73 12.73
N LEU A 29 -7.55 1.49 12.15
CA LEU A 29 -7.25 1.91 10.78
C LEU A 29 -8.07 1.11 9.75
N SER A 30 -8.38 -0.16 10.04
CA SER A 30 -9.25 -0.97 9.20
C SER A 30 -10.67 -0.40 9.13
N ASP A 31 -11.24 -0.01 10.27
CA ASP A 31 -12.57 0.61 10.34
C ASP A 31 -12.62 1.95 9.59
N VAL A 32 -11.55 2.74 9.71
CA VAL A 32 -11.39 4.00 8.97
C VAL A 32 -11.33 3.75 7.47
N LEU A 33 -10.57 2.74 7.02
CA LEU A 33 -10.44 2.39 5.60
C LEU A 33 -11.75 1.89 4.98
N ASP A 34 -12.61 1.24 5.77
CA ASP A 34 -13.90 0.73 5.32
C ASP A 34 -15.01 1.79 5.35
N SER A 35 -14.97 2.73 6.29
CA SER A 35 -16.06 3.69 6.51
C SER A 35 -15.83 5.07 5.89
N GLN A 36 -14.59 5.53 5.81
CA GLN A 36 -14.30 6.92 5.43
C GLN A 36 -14.09 7.09 3.93
N GLN A 37 -14.44 8.27 3.41
CA GLN A 37 -14.30 8.59 1.98
C GLN A 37 -12.90 9.10 1.63
N GLN A 38 -12.62 9.20 0.32
CA GLN A 38 -11.39 9.80 -0.17
C GLN A 38 -11.25 11.24 0.35
N GLY A 39 -10.04 11.62 0.75
CA GLY A 39 -9.72 12.93 1.32
C GLY A 39 -9.84 13.00 2.83
N TYR A 40 -10.35 11.95 3.50
CA TYR A 40 -10.30 11.87 4.96
C TYR A 40 -8.85 11.90 5.45
N THR A 41 -8.58 12.75 6.43
CA THR A 41 -7.29 12.83 7.11
C THR A 41 -7.47 12.42 8.57
N GLY A 42 -6.54 11.63 9.09
CA GLY A 42 -6.47 11.24 10.48
C GLY A 42 -5.02 11.15 10.95
N GLU A 43 -4.84 10.77 12.21
CA GLU A 43 -3.52 10.57 12.80
C GLU A 43 -3.50 9.26 13.58
N TYR A 44 -2.40 8.53 13.48
CA TYR A 44 -2.14 7.33 14.27
C TYR A 44 -0.66 7.24 14.60
N ASN A 45 -0.30 7.10 15.88
CA ASN A 45 1.08 7.01 16.35
C ASN A 45 2.02 8.11 15.78
N ASN A 46 1.58 9.38 15.82
CA ASN A 46 2.31 10.55 15.27
C ASN A 46 2.54 10.51 13.75
N ILE A 47 1.76 9.70 13.02
CA ILE A 47 1.73 9.65 11.57
C ILE A 47 0.37 10.20 11.13
N GLU A 48 0.41 11.36 10.49
CA GLU A 48 -0.74 11.90 9.77
C GLU A 48 -0.94 11.05 8.50
N PHE A 49 -2.18 10.64 8.25
CA PHE A 49 -2.52 9.89 7.06
C PHE A 49 -3.70 10.52 6.33
N THR A 50 -3.67 10.51 5.01
CA THR A 50 -4.78 10.93 4.15
C THR A 50 -5.20 9.79 3.25
N LEU A 51 -6.50 9.51 3.19
CA LEU A 51 -7.06 8.45 2.37
C LEU A 51 -7.18 8.90 0.92
N GLY A 52 -6.56 8.16 0.01
CA GLY A 52 -6.64 8.36 -1.43
C GLY A 52 -7.70 7.49 -2.09
N LEU A 53 -7.51 7.30 -3.40
CA LEU A 53 -8.39 6.55 -4.29
C LEU A 53 -8.49 5.07 -3.87
N GLN A 54 -9.70 4.53 -3.94
CA GLN A 54 -9.97 3.08 -3.88
C GLN A 54 -9.94 2.49 -5.29
N TYR A 55 -9.32 1.32 -5.46
CA TYR A 55 -9.16 0.66 -6.75
C TYR A 55 -9.00 -0.85 -6.60
N THR A 56 -9.25 -1.60 -7.68
CA THR A 56 -8.94 -3.03 -7.73
C THR A 56 -7.54 -3.23 -8.32
N SER A 57 -6.68 -3.99 -7.65
CA SER A 57 -5.32 -4.27 -8.14
C SER A 57 -5.34 -5.18 -9.36
N ALA A 58 -4.20 -5.27 -10.06
CA ALA A 58 -4.02 -6.23 -11.16
C ALA A 58 -4.16 -7.69 -10.71
N LEU A 59 -3.99 -7.96 -9.41
CA LEU A 59 -4.19 -9.28 -8.79
C LEU A 59 -5.63 -9.51 -8.32
N GLY A 60 -6.54 -8.54 -8.56
CA GLY A 60 -7.96 -8.64 -8.18
C GLY A 60 -8.26 -8.24 -6.74
N GLU A 61 -7.27 -7.72 -5.99
CA GLU A 61 -7.46 -7.32 -4.59
C GLU A 61 -8.10 -5.94 -4.50
N TYR A 62 -8.97 -5.74 -3.51
CA TYR A 62 -9.53 -4.42 -3.22
C TYR A 62 -8.52 -3.58 -2.44
N CYS A 63 -8.09 -2.48 -3.04
CA CYS A 63 -6.99 -1.66 -2.56
C CYS A 63 -7.38 -0.20 -2.37
N ARG A 64 -6.60 0.50 -1.57
CA ARG A 64 -6.72 1.93 -1.34
C ARG A 64 -5.36 2.58 -1.21
N VAL A 65 -5.21 3.77 -1.79
CA VAL A 65 -4.03 4.60 -1.60
C VAL A 65 -4.10 5.26 -0.22
N VAL A 66 -2.98 5.30 0.50
CA VAL A 66 -2.83 6.04 1.75
C VAL A 66 -1.58 6.88 1.66
N TYR A 67 -1.72 8.18 1.91
CA TYR A 67 -0.59 9.09 1.97
C TYR A 67 -0.20 9.28 3.43
N LEU A 68 1.07 9.08 3.76
CA LEU A 68 1.60 9.14 5.12
C LEU A 68 2.54 10.33 5.26
N LYS A 69 2.47 11.00 6.41
CA LYS A 69 3.37 12.08 6.77
C LYS A 69 3.71 11.98 8.25
N ARG A 70 5.00 11.99 8.59
CA ARG A 70 5.45 12.06 9.98
C ARG A 70 5.57 13.52 10.40
N ALA A 71 5.13 13.87 11.61
CA ALA A 71 5.17 15.24 12.12
C ALA A 71 6.58 15.89 12.03
N GLU A 72 7.63 15.08 12.20
CA GLU A 72 9.04 15.53 12.16
C GLU A 72 9.59 15.74 10.74
N GLN A 73 8.92 15.20 9.71
CA GLN A 73 9.35 15.26 8.31
C GLN A 73 8.39 16.14 7.50
N LEU A 74 8.55 17.46 7.61
CA LEU A 74 7.67 18.46 6.99
C LEU A 74 7.55 18.35 5.46
N ALA A 75 8.54 17.77 4.77
CA ALA A 75 8.64 17.77 3.31
C ALA A 75 8.38 16.40 2.64
N GLU A 76 8.37 15.29 3.38
CA GLU A 76 8.25 13.95 2.78
C GLU A 76 6.88 13.34 3.10
N GLN A 77 6.02 13.33 2.08
CA GLN A 77 4.78 12.55 2.08
C GLN A 77 5.03 11.23 1.36
N GLU A 78 4.85 10.10 2.06
CA GLU A 78 5.01 8.78 1.48
C GLU A 78 3.67 8.27 0.94
N ARG A 79 3.65 7.83 -0.31
CA ARG A 79 2.46 7.21 -0.91
C ARG A 79 2.52 5.68 -0.78
N ARG A 80 1.60 5.12 0.01
CA ARG A 80 1.41 3.67 0.20
C ARG A 80 0.13 3.19 -0.46
N ALA A 81 0.06 1.87 -0.70
CA ALA A 81 -1.17 1.18 -1.01
C ALA A 81 -1.44 0.12 0.06
N VAL A 82 -2.70 0.03 0.48
CA VAL A 82 -3.19 -0.99 1.41
C VAL A 82 -4.25 -1.81 0.68
N CYS A 83 -4.24 -3.12 0.83
CA CYS A 83 -5.16 -4.03 0.12
C CYS A 83 -5.81 -5.01 1.08
N LYS A 84 -7.05 -5.40 0.83
CA LYS A 84 -7.69 -6.50 1.56
C LYS A 84 -7.12 -7.82 1.08
N ASN A 85 -6.54 -8.57 2.01
CA ASN A 85 -6.09 -9.94 1.76
C ASN A 85 -7.30 -10.90 1.67
N THR A 86 -7.02 -12.19 1.45
CA THR A 86 -8.04 -13.25 1.38
C THR A 86 -8.89 -13.37 2.64
N ASN A 87 -8.36 -12.95 3.80
CA ASN A 87 -9.06 -12.95 5.09
C ASN A 87 -9.85 -11.66 5.34
N GLN A 88 -10.02 -10.80 4.33
CA GLN A 88 -10.68 -9.49 4.42
C GLN A 88 -9.97 -8.49 5.35
N GLN A 89 -8.69 -8.72 5.66
CA GLN A 89 -7.89 -7.82 6.49
C GLN A 89 -7.09 -6.87 5.59
N TRP A 90 -7.08 -5.59 5.96
CA TRP A 90 -6.23 -4.61 5.28
C TRP A 90 -4.75 -4.84 5.63
N ILE A 91 -3.94 -5.02 4.58
CA ILE A 91 -2.49 -5.17 4.68
C ILE A 91 -1.79 -4.07 3.89
N VAL A 92 -0.67 -3.57 4.40
CA VAL A 92 0.20 -2.66 3.65
C VAL A 92 0.91 -3.45 2.57
N THR A 93 0.76 -3.03 1.31
CA THR A 93 1.46 -3.69 0.20
C THR A 93 2.96 -3.36 0.22
N PRO A 94 3.83 -4.35 -0.04
CA PRO A 94 5.25 -4.10 -0.19
C PRO A 94 5.50 -3.20 -1.41
N GLN A 95 6.36 -2.20 -1.24
CA GLN A 95 6.76 -1.30 -2.32
C GLN A 95 7.78 -1.99 -3.22
N VAL A 96 7.50 -2.08 -4.53
CA VAL A 96 8.37 -2.74 -5.53
C VAL A 96 9.75 -2.06 -5.64
N ILE A 97 9.84 -0.79 -5.29
CA ILE A 97 11.09 -0.03 -5.22
C ILE A 97 11.41 0.21 -3.74
N GLU A 98 12.29 -0.61 -3.18
CA GLU A 98 12.87 -0.34 -1.86
C GLU A 98 13.85 0.83 -1.97
N ASN A 99 13.35 2.06 -1.79
CA ASN A 99 14.24 3.13 -1.35
C ASN A 99 14.48 2.92 0.14
N LYS A 100 15.65 2.36 0.49
CA LYS A 100 16.06 1.95 1.86
C LYS A 100 15.93 3.05 2.93
N ASN A 101 15.69 4.29 2.55
CA ASN A 101 15.69 5.44 3.46
C ASN A 101 14.30 5.96 3.87
N ASN A 102 13.21 5.61 3.18
CA ASN A 102 11.92 6.29 3.37
C ASN A 102 10.74 5.32 3.61
N GLN A 103 10.89 4.38 4.53
CA GLN A 103 9.76 3.50 4.90
C GLN A 103 9.04 3.98 6.16
N ILE A 104 8.00 4.80 6.00
CA ILE A 104 7.01 5.04 7.04
C ILE A 104 6.07 3.83 7.05
N SER A 105 5.90 3.25 8.24
CA SER A 105 4.96 2.17 8.52
C SER A 105 4.10 2.60 9.69
N PHE A 106 2.85 2.12 9.71
CA PHE A 106 1.93 2.35 10.83
C PHE A 106 2.35 1.65 12.13
N GLY A 107 3.40 0.81 12.09
CA GLY A 107 3.80 -0.01 13.23
C GLY A 107 2.84 -1.20 13.42
N ALA A 108 3.35 -2.28 13.98
CA ALA A 108 2.58 -3.45 14.39
C ALA A 108 1.93 -3.22 15.77
#